data_AF-A0A549YJF7-F1
#
_entry.id   AF-A0A549YJF7-F1
#
_cell.length_a   1.000
_cell.length_b   1.000
_cell.length_c   1.000
_cell.angle_alpha   90.00
_cell.angle_beta   90.00
_cell.angle_gamma   90.00
#
_symmetry.space_group_name_H-M   'P 1'
#
loop_
_entity.id
_entity.type
_entity.pdbx_description
1 polymer ?
#
loop_
_entity_poly.entity_id
_entity_poly.type
_entity_poly.pdbx_seq_one_letter_code
_entity_poly.pdbx_strand_id
1 'polypeptide(L)' 'MQAVNEAIAYKGQGSQSLYFYNPKTAQSNWIFSRETTVTIGNHRFAK' A
#
# COMPACT_ATOMS: atom_id res chain seq x y z
N MET A 1 -3.77 12.88 6.11
CA MET A 1 -4.85 12.24 5.32
C MET A 1 -4.47 11.92 3.86
N GLN A 2 -3.21 12.05 3.43
CA GLN A 2 -2.80 11.77 2.03
C GLN A 2 -2.98 10.31 1.61
N ALA A 3 -2.64 9.34 2.47
CA ALA A 3 -2.73 7.91 2.14
C ALA A 3 -4.16 7.44 1.80
N VAL A 4 -5.17 8.00 2.49
CA VAL A 4 -6.58 7.66 2.24
C VAL A 4 -7.03 8.17 0.87
N ASN A 5 -6.61 9.38 0.49
CA ASN A 5 -6.96 9.94 -0.81
C ASN A 5 -6.25 9.21 -1.96
N GLU A 6 -5.00 8.78 -1.77
CA GLU A 6 -4.27 7.95 -2.74
C GLU A 6 -4.92 6.56 -2.91
N ALA A 7 -5.37 5.95 -1.81
CA ALA A 7 -6.09 4.68 -1.85
C ALA A 7 -7.48 4.81 -2.50
N ILE A 8 -8.20 5.92 -2.26
CA ILE A 8 -9.50 6.19 -2.88
C ILE A 8 -9.36 6.46 -4.38
N ALA A 9 -8.28 7.11 -4.83
CA ALA A 9 -8.01 7.31 -6.25
C ALA A 9 -7.87 5.98 -7.02
N TYR A 10 -7.51 4.89 -6.33
CA TYR A 10 -7.30 3.56 -6.92
C TYR A 10 -8.51 2.60 -6.79
N LYS A 11 -9.66 3.09 -6.29
CA LYS A 11 -10.87 2.29 -5.96
C LYS A 11 -11.47 1.42 -7.09
N GLY A 12 -10.93 1.45 -8.31
CA GLY A 12 -11.43 0.66 -9.43
C GLY A 12 -10.42 -0.26 -10.13
N GLN A 13 -9.13 -0.23 -9.74
CA GLN A 13 -8.06 -0.99 -10.41
C GLN A 13 -7.14 -1.75 -9.43
N GLY A 14 -7.50 -1.78 -8.14
CA GLY A 14 -6.72 -2.45 -7.11
C GLY A 14 -6.83 -3.96 -7.21
N SER A 15 -5.89 -4.59 -7.92
CA SER A 15 -5.67 -6.04 -7.94
C SER A 15 -5.48 -6.59 -6.51
N GLN A 16 -6.57 -6.89 -5.81
CA GLN A 16 -6.60 -7.72 -4.60
C GLN A 16 -5.66 -7.32 -3.44
N SER A 17 -5.16 -6.08 -3.39
CA SER A 17 -4.29 -5.62 -2.31
C SER A 17 -5.11 -5.29 -1.06
N LEU A 18 -4.93 -6.09 0.00
CA LEU A 18 -5.62 -6.00 1.29
C LEU A 18 -4.95 -5.05 2.28
N TYR A 19 -3.67 -4.73 2.07
CA TYR A 19 -2.85 -3.93 2.96
C TYR A 19 -2.17 -2.80 2.20
N PHE A 20 -1.85 -1.72 2.91
CA PHE A 20 -0.99 -0.65 2.41
C PHE A 20 -0.06 -0.14 3.51
N TYR A 21 1.16 0.25 3.15
CA TYR A 21 2.17 0.73 4.09
C TYR A 21 3.16 1.68 3.42
N ASN A 22 3.77 2.59 4.19
CA ASN A 22 4.88 3.42 3.72
C ASN A 22 6.20 2.75 4.12
N PRO A 23 7.06 2.31 3.19
CA PRO A 23 8.29 1.60 3.52
C PRO A 23 9.32 2.45 4.27
N LYS A 24 9.20 3.79 4.25
CA LYS A 24 10.10 4.69 4.98
C LYS A 24 9.75 4.79 6.47
N THR A 25 8.49 4.53 6.84
CA THR A 25 8.02 4.68 8.23
C THR A 25 7.48 3.38 8.81
N ALA A 26 7.25 2.35 7.99
CA ALA A 26 6.77 1.05 8.46
C ALA A 26 7.88 0.37 9.27
N GLN A 27 7.59 0.11 10.55
CA GLN A 27 8.47 -0.63 11.45
C GLN A 27 8.14 -2.13 11.49
N SER A 28 7.05 -2.55 10.84
CA SER A 28 6.62 -3.94 10.84
C SER A 28 7.40 -4.75 9.81
N ASN A 29 8.26 -5.66 10.27
CA ASN A 29 8.98 -6.56 9.37
C ASN A 29 8.05 -7.51 8.60
N TRP A 30 6.90 -7.85 9.19
CA TRP A 30 5.89 -8.70 8.56
C TRP A 30 5.26 -8.06 7.32
N ILE A 31 5.09 -6.73 7.28
CA ILE A 31 4.47 -6.10 6.10
C ILE A 31 5.41 -6.09 4.89
N PHE A 32 6.73 -6.13 5.12
CA PHE A 32 7.73 -6.21 4.06
C PHE A 32 7.83 -7.59 3.41
N SER A 33 7.35 -8.65 4.07
CA SER A 33 7.30 -10.00 3.48
C SER A 33 6.07 -10.23 2.62
N ARG A 34 5.10 -9.32 2.62
CA ARG A 34 3.91 -9.40 1.77
C ARG A 34 4.25 -9.04 0.32
N GLU A 35 3.61 -9.72 -0.61
CA GLU A 35 3.79 -9.46 -2.04
C GLU A 35 3.21 -8.08 -2.37
N THR A 36 4.08 -7.17 -2.81
CA THR A 36 3.68 -5.80 -3.18
C THR A 36 3.01 -5.82 -4.54
N THR A 37 1.73 -5.49 -4.57
CA THR A 37 0.93 -5.43 -5.80
C THR A 37 1.21 -4.14 -6.58
N VAL A 38 1.24 -2.99 -5.88
CA VAL A 38 1.40 -1.68 -6.53
C VAL A 38 2.09 -0.69 -5.59
N THR A 39 2.84 0.25 -6.15
CA THR A 39 3.44 1.36 -5.41
C THR A 39 2.90 2.67 -5.97
N ILE A 40 2.31 3.50 -5.11
CA ILE A 40 1.75 4.80 -5.45
C ILE A 40 2.39 5.82 -4.53
N GLY A 41 3.15 6.76 -5.10
CA GLY A 41 3.88 7.76 -4.32
C GLY A 41 4.83 7.11 -3.29
N ASN A 42 4.64 7.44 -2.01
CA ASN A 42 5.41 6.85 -0.91
C ASN A 42 4.72 5.63 -0.26
N HIS A 43 3.61 5.12 -0.82
CA HIS A 43 2.86 4.00 -0.26
C HIS A 43 2.96 2.77 -1.17
N ARG A 44 3.16 1.62 -0.54
CA ARG A 44 3.12 0.30 -1.16
C ARG A 44 1.83 -0.39 -0.75
N PHE A 45 1.20 -1.05 -1.69
CA PHE A 45 0.01 -1.86 -1.49
C PHE A 45 0.41 -3.32 -1.64
N ALA A 46 -0.07 -4.16 -0.73
CA ALA A 46 0.27 -5.57 -0.68
C ALA A 46 -0.99 -6.42 -0.44
N LYS A 47 -0.94 -7.67 -0.87
CA LYS A 47 -1.98 -8.67 -0.58
C LYS A 47 -1.59 -9.57 0.58
#